data_AF-A0A838UWB3-F1
#
_entry.id   AF-A0A838UWB3-F1
#
_cell.length_a   1.000
_cell.length_b   1.000
_cell.length_c   1.000
_cell.angle_alpha   90.00
_cell.angle_beta   90.00
_cell.angle_gamma   90.00
#
_symmetry.space_group_name_H-M   'P 1'
#
loop_
_entity.id
_entity.type
_entity.pdbx_description
1 polymer ?
#
loop_
_entity_poly.entity_id
_entity_poly.type
_entity_poly.pdbx_seq_one_letter_code
_entity_poly.pdbx_strand_id
1 'polypeptide(L)'
;MRTPPRHTRRRPQHPQFGSRLINVGAWVVSGLAILAAIVCIGVAAAPSTAHAQPQATTQIQWIPLTSTSAADVQAAVRKSRLLGVDTRGAGDHPHDLARLGIPIAITALPLTGYTAPVDSFALPVLDAKGSVSDVVVAWLNPDHTALFVGYIRSFDVSLTRWPSLPDAGSASATVKSKHGINPKPGTQPQLVYFPFNFTDQWRGKIHWTAGGIGPDDPIWRIAGTDGQDHFVGNDGQAFHLSELPLAAHH
;
A
#
# COMPACT_ATOMS: atom_id res chain seq x y z
N MET A 1 51.53 33.44 -41.83
CA MET A 1 51.06 33.79 -40.47
C MET A 1 49.55 33.63 -40.43
N ARG A 2 49.03 32.61 -39.75
CA ARG A 2 47.59 32.35 -39.59
C ARG A 2 47.25 32.48 -38.11
N THR A 3 46.36 33.41 -37.79
CA THR A 3 45.84 33.64 -36.44
C THR A 3 44.84 32.54 -36.07
N PRO A 4 44.92 31.93 -34.88
CA PRO A 4 43.91 30.97 -34.44
C PRO A 4 42.64 31.67 -33.92
N PRO A 5 41.46 31.04 -34.05
CA PRO A 5 40.21 31.62 -33.57
C PRO A 5 40.08 31.53 -32.04
N ARG A 6 39.64 32.64 -31.44
CA ARG A 6 39.29 32.74 -30.01
C ARG A 6 38.01 31.94 -29.73
N HIS A 7 38.12 30.89 -28.92
CA HIS A 7 36.96 30.27 -28.28
C HIS A 7 36.47 31.12 -27.09
N THR A 8 35.31 31.76 -27.26
CA THR A 8 34.57 32.38 -26.16
C THR A 8 33.98 31.31 -25.25
N ARG A 9 34.51 31.24 -24.03
CA ARG A 9 34.07 30.36 -22.94
C ARG A 9 32.72 30.86 -22.39
N ARG A 10 31.60 30.24 -22.80
CA ARG A 10 30.29 30.45 -22.16
C ARG A 10 30.32 29.84 -20.75
N ARG A 11 30.15 30.66 -19.72
CA ARG A 11 29.88 30.20 -18.35
C ARG A 11 28.45 29.61 -18.29
N PRO A 12 28.23 28.46 -17.64
CA PRO A 12 26.89 28.01 -17.32
C PRO A 12 26.26 28.98 -16.30
N GLN A 13 25.09 29.51 -16.64
CA GLN A 13 24.26 30.28 -15.72
C GLN A 13 23.62 29.29 -14.73
N HIS A 14 23.90 29.49 -13.44
CA HIS A 14 23.17 28.84 -12.36
C HIS A 14 21.73 29.39 -12.34
N PRO A 15 20.69 28.55 -12.46
CA PRO A 15 19.35 28.98 -12.11
C PRO A 15 19.27 29.13 -10.59
N GLN A 16 19.08 30.38 -10.14
CA GLN A 16 18.68 30.69 -8.78
C GLN A 16 17.26 30.15 -8.57
N PHE A 17 17.14 28.99 -7.92
CA PHE A 17 15.87 28.53 -7.38
C PHE A 17 15.56 29.33 -6.12
N GLY A 18 14.74 30.37 -6.31
CA GLY A 18 14.16 31.16 -5.24
C GLY A 18 13.28 30.28 -4.35
N SER A 19 13.56 30.36 -3.06
CA SER A 19 12.77 29.84 -1.95
C SER A 19 11.38 30.50 -1.94
N ARG A 20 10.37 29.78 -2.44
CA ARG A 20 8.96 30.10 -2.14
C ARG A 20 8.52 29.27 -0.94
N LEU A 21 8.65 29.86 0.23
CA LEU A 21 7.89 29.51 1.43
C LEU A 21 6.41 29.74 1.13
N ILE A 22 5.65 28.67 0.93
CA ILE A 22 4.18 28.74 0.95
C ILE A 22 3.74 28.27 2.33
N ASN A 23 3.38 29.24 3.16
CA ASN A 23 2.54 29.06 4.33
C ASN A 23 1.20 28.44 3.88
N VAL A 24 0.93 27.20 4.28
CA VAL A 24 -0.43 26.66 4.33
C VAL A 24 -0.71 26.27 5.77
N GLY A 25 -0.99 27.29 6.57
CA GLY A 25 -1.67 27.14 7.84
C GLY A 25 -3.19 27.21 7.63
N ALA A 26 -3.91 26.42 8.43
CA ALA A 26 -5.35 26.49 8.69
C ALA A 26 -6.31 25.92 7.63
N TRP A 27 -6.48 24.59 7.66
CA TRP A 27 -7.81 23.97 7.58
C TRP A 27 -7.90 22.85 8.62
N VAL A 28 -8.51 23.19 9.76
CA VAL A 28 -8.90 22.28 10.84
C VAL A 28 -10.42 22.15 10.77
N VAL A 29 -10.90 20.94 11.05
CA VAL A 29 -12.27 20.55 11.38
C VAL A 29 -13.22 20.33 10.20
N SER A 30 -13.48 19.05 9.87
CA SER A 30 -14.81 18.42 9.93
C SER A 30 -14.82 17.13 9.10
N GLY A 31 -14.95 15.97 9.74
CA GLY A 31 -15.00 14.71 9.02
C GLY A 31 -15.02 13.43 9.85
N LEU A 32 -15.72 13.44 10.97
CA LEU A 32 -16.36 12.29 11.64
C LEU A 32 -15.53 11.00 11.86
N ALA A 33 -14.89 10.97 13.02
CA ALA A 33 -14.84 9.77 13.84
C ALA A 33 -16.28 9.40 14.27
N ILE A 34 -16.84 8.32 13.73
CA ILE A 34 -17.96 7.59 14.35
C ILE A 34 -17.47 6.17 14.57
N LEU A 35 -17.13 5.85 15.82
CA LEU A 35 -17.48 4.61 16.53
C LEU A 35 -16.66 4.52 17.82
N ALA A 36 -17.17 5.12 18.90
CA ALA A 36 -17.05 4.58 20.27
C ALA A 36 -17.74 5.51 21.31
N ALA A 37 -18.98 5.16 21.64
CA ALA A 37 -19.62 5.12 22.96
C ALA A 37 -19.78 6.36 23.88
N ILE A 38 -20.92 6.32 24.60
CA ILE A 38 -21.35 6.99 25.87
C ILE A 38 -22.36 8.14 25.63
N VAL A 39 -23.69 7.94 25.77
CA VAL A 39 -24.57 7.62 26.94
C VAL A 39 -25.15 8.87 27.63
N CYS A 40 -26.49 8.86 27.73
CA CYS A 40 -27.40 9.58 28.62
C CYS A 40 -27.64 11.10 28.44
N ILE A 41 -28.65 11.44 27.62
CA ILE A 41 -29.57 12.54 27.95
C ILE A 41 -30.99 11.97 27.96
N GLY A 42 -31.59 11.91 29.14
CA GLY A 42 -32.99 11.57 29.33
C GLY A 42 -33.89 12.73 28.87
N VAL A 43 -34.57 12.53 27.75
CA VAL A 43 -35.77 13.29 27.39
C VAL A 43 -36.85 12.25 27.12
N ALA A 44 -37.94 12.33 27.87
CA ALA A 44 -39.10 11.47 27.71
C ALA A 44 -39.73 11.70 26.33
N ALA A 45 -39.29 10.92 25.35
CA ALA A 45 -39.87 10.85 24.02
C ALA A 45 -40.73 9.59 23.93
N ALA A 46 -41.88 9.71 23.26
CA ALA A 46 -42.83 8.65 22.99
C ALA A 46 -42.16 7.36 22.47
N PRO A 47 -42.75 6.17 22.69
CA PRO A 47 -42.19 4.90 22.23
C PRO A 47 -42.16 4.90 20.70
N SER A 48 -41.04 5.35 20.13
CA SER A 48 -40.70 5.03 18.76
C SER A 48 -40.44 3.54 18.75
N THR A 49 -41.31 2.79 18.08
CA THR A 49 -41.01 1.45 17.57
C THR A 49 -39.89 1.58 16.56
N ALA A 50 -38.67 1.82 17.06
CA ALA A 50 -37.46 1.69 16.30
C ALA A 50 -37.36 0.21 15.93
N HIS A 51 -37.76 -0.12 14.70
CA HIS A 51 -37.37 -1.38 14.10
C HIS A 51 -35.86 -1.42 14.10
N ALA A 52 -35.29 -2.20 15.01
CA ALA A 52 -33.87 -2.50 15.01
C ALA A 52 -33.54 -3.06 13.62
N GLN A 53 -32.90 -2.26 12.78
CA GLN A 53 -32.31 -2.79 11.56
C GLN A 53 -31.35 -3.90 12.01
N PRO A 54 -31.50 -5.12 11.50
CA PRO A 54 -30.56 -6.19 11.82
C PRO A 54 -29.18 -5.68 11.40
N GLN A 55 -28.31 -5.46 12.38
CA GLN A 55 -26.91 -5.17 12.13
C GLN A 55 -26.35 -6.42 11.45
N ALA A 56 -26.15 -6.33 10.14
CA ALA A 56 -25.47 -7.37 9.39
C ALA A 56 -24.07 -7.49 9.98
N THR A 57 -23.83 -8.53 10.77
CA THR A 57 -22.47 -8.86 11.20
C THR A 57 -21.73 -9.30 9.94
N THR A 58 -20.73 -8.50 9.54
CA THR A 58 -19.89 -8.81 8.40
C THR A 58 -19.02 -10.01 8.76
N GLN A 59 -19.57 -11.22 8.61
CA GLN A 59 -18.85 -12.45 8.89
C GLN A 59 -17.69 -12.57 7.89
N ILE A 60 -16.46 -12.62 8.40
CA ILE A 60 -15.26 -12.87 7.60
C ILE A 60 -15.45 -14.23 6.92
N GLN A 61 -15.49 -14.21 5.58
CA GLN A 61 -15.63 -15.43 4.77
C GLN A 61 -14.24 -15.87 4.30
N TRP A 62 -13.66 -16.85 5.00
CA TRP A 62 -12.47 -17.53 4.52
C TRP A 62 -12.82 -18.43 3.34
N ILE A 63 -12.10 -18.25 2.23
CA ILE A 63 -12.25 -19.00 0.99
C ILE A 63 -11.07 -19.98 0.92
N PRO A 64 -11.33 -21.30 0.89
CA PRO A 64 -10.26 -22.29 0.78
C PRO A 64 -9.37 -22.06 -0.44
N LEU A 65 -8.07 -22.17 -0.22
CA LEU A 65 -7.02 -22.00 -1.21
C LEU A 65 -6.35 -23.36 -1.46
N THR A 66 -6.34 -23.82 -2.71
CA THR A 66 -5.76 -25.11 -3.08
C THR A 66 -4.23 -25.05 -3.14
N SER A 67 -3.68 -23.96 -3.66
CA SER A 67 -2.25 -23.66 -3.63
C SER A 67 -2.03 -22.16 -3.78
N THR A 68 -0.79 -21.69 -3.63
CA THR A 68 -0.39 -20.30 -3.89
C THR A 68 -0.10 -20.02 -5.37
N SER A 69 -0.47 -20.93 -6.28
CA SER A 69 -0.37 -20.67 -7.72
C SER A 69 -1.26 -19.51 -8.13
N ALA A 70 -0.84 -18.74 -9.15
CA ALA A 70 -1.60 -17.59 -9.65
C ALA A 70 -3.04 -17.97 -10.03
N ALA A 71 -3.23 -19.13 -10.66
CA ALA A 71 -4.55 -19.62 -11.08
C ALA A 71 -5.45 -19.95 -9.88
N ASP A 72 -4.92 -20.61 -8.86
CA ASP A 72 -5.70 -20.99 -7.67
C ASP A 72 -6.08 -19.77 -6.82
N VAL A 73 -5.17 -18.81 -6.68
CA VAL A 73 -5.45 -17.53 -5.99
C VAL A 73 -6.53 -16.75 -6.72
N GLN A 74 -6.44 -16.61 -8.05
CA GLN A 74 -7.49 -15.96 -8.85
C GLN A 74 -8.83 -16.70 -8.74
N ALA A 75 -8.82 -18.04 -8.79
CA ALA A 75 -10.03 -18.86 -8.66
C ALA A 75 -10.68 -18.71 -7.28
N ALA A 76 -9.88 -18.63 -6.21
CA ALA A 76 -10.37 -18.38 -4.86
C ALA A 76 -10.94 -16.96 -4.72
N VAL A 77 -10.24 -15.93 -5.18
CA VAL A 77 -10.71 -14.53 -5.13
C VAL A 77 -12.06 -14.37 -5.82
N ARG A 78 -12.28 -15.03 -6.97
CA ARG A 78 -13.58 -15.01 -7.69
C ARG A 78 -14.76 -15.60 -6.92
N LYS A 79 -14.52 -16.39 -5.87
CA LYS A 79 -15.58 -16.90 -4.97
C LYS A 79 -16.01 -15.88 -3.92
N SER A 80 -15.31 -14.75 -3.80
CA SER A 80 -15.69 -13.69 -2.87
C SER A 80 -16.96 -12.99 -3.30
N ARG A 81 -17.85 -12.76 -2.33
CA ARG A 81 -19.07 -11.98 -2.54
C ARG A 81 -18.79 -10.53 -2.93
N LEU A 82 -17.63 -9.98 -2.56
CA LEU A 82 -17.23 -8.62 -2.96
C LEU A 82 -17.08 -8.46 -4.48
N LEU A 83 -16.78 -9.54 -5.19
CA LEU A 83 -16.73 -9.54 -6.66
C LEU A 83 -18.10 -9.84 -7.31
N GLY A 84 -19.09 -10.25 -6.52
CA GLY A 84 -20.43 -10.64 -6.98
C GLY A 84 -21.52 -9.61 -6.76
N VAL A 85 -21.21 -8.44 -6.17
CA VAL A 85 -22.19 -7.35 -6.00
C VAL A 85 -22.49 -6.76 -7.37
N ASP A 86 -23.77 -6.82 -7.78
CA ASP A 86 -24.26 -6.38 -9.08
C ASP A 86 -23.93 -4.89 -9.31
N THR A 87 -23.01 -4.64 -10.23
CA THR A 87 -22.45 -3.31 -10.58
C THR A 87 -23.42 -2.44 -11.40
N ARG A 88 -24.69 -2.85 -11.52
CA ARG A 88 -25.72 -2.18 -12.34
C ARG A 88 -26.51 -1.09 -11.62
N GLY A 89 -26.29 -0.83 -10.33
CA GLY A 89 -27.04 0.19 -9.58
C GLY A 89 -26.18 0.99 -8.61
N ALA A 90 -26.11 2.31 -8.82
CA ALA A 90 -25.74 3.42 -7.93
C ALA A 90 -24.60 3.26 -6.89
N GLY A 91 -23.80 2.20 -6.93
CA GLY A 91 -22.58 2.03 -6.16
C GLY A 91 -21.39 2.61 -6.92
N ASP A 92 -20.48 3.27 -6.20
CA ASP A 92 -19.42 4.14 -6.72
C ASP A 92 -18.29 3.46 -7.55
N HIS A 93 -18.48 2.27 -8.14
CA HIS A 93 -17.40 1.54 -8.84
C HIS A 93 -17.79 1.02 -10.23
N PRO A 94 -17.22 1.58 -11.32
CA PRO A 94 -17.58 1.27 -12.70
C PRO A 94 -16.78 0.13 -13.37
N HIS A 95 -16.16 -0.80 -12.63
CA HIS A 95 -15.13 -1.67 -13.19
C HIS A 95 -15.52 -3.16 -13.37
N ASP A 96 -15.11 -3.73 -14.50
CA ASP A 96 -15.24 -5.15 -14.83
C ASP A 96 -14.25 -5.98 -13.98
N LEU A 97 -14.73 -6.50 -12.86
CA LEU A 97 -13.97 -7.39 -11.98
C LEU A 97 -13.72 -8.79 -12.58
N ALA A 98 -14.20 -9.06 -13.80
CA ALA A 98 -13.97 -10.34 -14.46
C ALA A 98 -12.52 -10.51 -14.90
N ARG A 99 -11.75 -9.44 -15.09
CA ARG A 99 -10.37 -9.47 -15.58
C ARG A 99 -9.37 -9.22 -14.46
N LEU A 100 -8.93 -10.28 -13.80
CA LEU A 100 -7.86 -10.23 -12.80
C LEU A 100 -6.50 -10.45 -13.47
N GLY A 101 -5.53 -9.60 -13.14
CA GLY A 101 -4.12 -9.75 -13.45
C GLY A 101 -3.43 -10.79 -12.56
N ILE A 102 -2.13 -10.97 -12.77
CA ILE A 102 -1.33 -11.94 -12.02
C ILE A 102 -1.29 -11.52 -10.54
N PRO A 103 -1.64 -12.42 -9.60
CA PRO A 103 -1.52 -12.13 -8.17
C PRO A 103 -0.08 -11.86 -7.77
N ILE A 104 0.10 -10.84 -6.94
CA ILE A 104 1.39 -10.42 -6.41
C ILE A 104 1.38 -10.76 -4.93
N ALA A 105 2.29 -11.64 -4.51
CA ALA A 105 2.45 -12.00 -3.10
C ALA A 105 3.10 -10.84 -2.34
N ILE A 106 2.56 -10.54 -1.16
CA ILE A 106 3.07 -9.52 -0.26
C ILE A 106 3.22 -10.15 1.12
N THR A 107 4.45 -10.18 1.61
CA THR A 107 4.78 -10.76 2.92
C THR A 107 4.72 -9.71 4.01
N ALA A 108 4.07 -10.05 5.09
CA ALA A 108 3.94 -9.19 6.25
C ALA A 108 5.14 -9.41 7.18
N LEU A 109 5.98 -8.40 7.39
CA LEU A 109 7.15 -8.52 8.25
C LEU A 109 6.76 -8.33 9.72
N PRO A 110 7.09 -9.28 10.61
CA PRO A 110 6.71 -9.17 12.00
C PRO A 110 7.37 -7.98 12.69
N LEU A 111 6.56 -7.21 13.42
CA LEU A 111 6.99 -6.16 14.33
C LEU A 111 6.64 -6.52 15.77
N THR A 112 7.60 -6.34 16.67
CA THR A 112 7.42 -6.57 18.11
C THR A 112 6.26 -5.73 18.63
N GLY A 113 5.33 -6.37 19.35
CA GLY A 113 4.17 -5.69 19.95
C GLY A 113 2.96 -5.51 19.02
N TYR A 114 3.03 -6.00 17.78
CA TYR A 114 1.90 -5.99 16.84
C TYR A 114 1.28 -7.38 16.71
N THR A 115 -0.03 -7.43 16.48
CA THR A 115 -0.76 -8.68 16.21
C THR A 115 -0.21 -9.38 14.97
N ALA A 116 -0.39 -10.71 14.93
CA ALA A 116 0.15 -11.59 13.91
C ALA A 116 -0.02 -10.97 12.50
N PRO A 117 1.07 -10.57 11.83
CA PRO A 117 1.03 -10.16 10.44
C PRO A 117 0.35 -11.24 9.59
N VAL A 118 -0.50 -10.85 8.64
CA VAL A 118 -1.06 -11.77 7.65
C VAL A 118 -0.48 -11.45 6.29
N ASP A 119 0.16 -12.44 5.68
CA ASP A 119 0.56 -12.36 4.28
C ASP A 119 -0.66 -12.12 3.41
N SER A 120 -0.45 -11.53 2.24
CA SER A 120 -1.53 -11.16 1.36
C SER A 120 -1.18 -11.32 -0.11
N PHE A 121 -2.21 -11.31 -0.95
CA PHE A 121 -2.11 -11.14 -2.37
C PHE A 121 -2.73 -9.81 -2.79
N ALA A 122 -2.03 -9.06 -3.63
CA ALA A 122 -2.60 -7.97 -4.41
C ALA A 122 -2.86 -8.48 -5.83
N LEU A 123 -4.11 -8.39 -6.30
CA LEU A 123 -4.49 -8.76 -7.66
C LEU A 123 -4.90 -7.50 -8.42
N PRO A 124 -4.17 -7.11 -9.47
CA PRO A 124 -4.61 -6.05 -10.36
C PRO A 124 -5.97 -6.40 -10.98
N VAL A 125 -6.90 -5.46 -11.00
CA VAL A 125 -8.10 -5.52 -11.85
C VAL A 125 -7.76 -4.79 -13.14
N LEU A 126 -8.02 -5.42 -14.27
CA LEU A 126 -7.65 -4.91 -15.59
C LEU A 126 -8.88 -4.40 -16.33
N ASP A 127 -8.78 -3.21 -16.89
CA ASP A 127 -9.81 -2.66 -17.77
C ASP A 127 -9.84 -3.37 -19.13
N ALA A 128 -10.75 -2.94 -20.01
CA ALA A 128 -10.88 -3.46 -21.36
C ALA A 128 -9.57 -3.39 -22.17
N LYS A 129 -8.73 -2.39 -21.91
CA LYS A 129 -7.45 -2.13 -22.59
C LYS A 129 -6.28 -2.91 -21.95
N GLY A 130 -6.52 -3.64 -20.85
CA GLY A 130 -5.49 -4.33 -20.10
C GLY A 130 -4.71 -3.43 -19.14
N SER A 131 -5.15 -2.19 -18.93
CA SER A 131 -4.57 -1.27 -17.95
C SER A 131 -5.14 -1.58 -16.57
N VAL A 132 -4.35 -1.35 -15.51
CA VAL A 132 -4.82 -1.61 -14.14
C VAL A 132 -5.79 -0.51 -13.71
N SER A 133 -7.01 -0.87 -13.30
CA SER A 133 -8.06 0.05 -12.81
C SER A 133 -8.27 -0.02 -11.31
N ASP A 134 -8.09 -1.20 -10.70
CA ASP A 134 -8.26 -1.41 -9.25
C ASP A 134 -7.27 -2.46 -8.73
N VAL A 135 -7.21 -2.65 -7.42
CA VAL A 135 -6.57 -3.80 -6.77
C VAL A 135 -7.55 -4.51 -5.89
N VAL A 136 -7.60 -5.84 -5.99
CA VAL A 136 -8.18 -6.69 -4.97
C VAL A 136 -7.08 -7.09 -3.98
N VAL A 137 -7.29 -6.80 -2.69
CA VAL A 137 -6.39 -7.23 -1.63
C VAL A 137 -7.02 -8.40 -0.88
N ALA A 138 -6.31 -9.53 -0.88
CA ALA A 138 -6.73 -10.77 -0.23
C ALA A 138 -5.73 -11.18 0.85
N TRP A 139 -6.16 -11.23 2.11
CA TRP A 139 -5.32 -11.68 3.22
C TRP A 139 -5.37 -13.20 3.33
N LEU A 140 -4.23 -13.81 3.66
CA LEU A 140 -4.12 -15.23 3.95
C LEU A 140 -4.42 -15.50 5.42
N ASN A 141 -4.98 -16.67 5.71
CA ASN A 141 -5.00 -17.17 7.08
C ASN A 141 -3.57 -17.60 7.48
N PRO A 142 -3.26 -17.77 8.78
CA PRO A 142 -1.91 -18.10 9.24
C PRO A 142 -1.28 -19.35 8.59
N ASP A 143 -2.10 -20.34 8.22
CA ASP A 143 -1.64 -21.59 7.59
C ASP A 143 -1.50 -21.50 6.06
N HIS A 144 -1.83 -20.36 5.45
CA HIS A 144 -1.87 -20.14 3.99
C HIS A 144 -2.74 -21.16 3.23
N THR A 145 -3.79 -21.68 3.87
CA THR A 145 -4.76 -22.65 3.32
C THR A 145 -6.08 -22.01 2.91
N ALA A 146 -6.29 -20.74 3.24
CA ALA A 146 -7.45 -19.97 2.84
C ALA A 146 -7.09 -18.49 2.68
N LEU A 147 -7.87 -17.78 1.88
CA LEU A 147 -7.80 -16.34 1.77
C LEU A 147 -9.14 -15.67 2.10
N PHE A 148 -9.09 -14.42 2.51
CA PHE A 148 -10.24 -13.55 2.67
C PHE A 148 -10.00 -12.28 1.86
N VAL A 149 -10.93 -11.95 0.96
CA VAL A 149 -10.86 -10.69 0.21
C VAL A 149 -11.30 -9.58 1.15
N GLY A 150 -10.36 -8.75 1.58
CA GLY A 150 -10.60 -7.68 2.54
C GLY A 150 -11.30 -6.49 1.90
N TYR A 151 -10.77 -6.02 0.76
CA TYR A 151 -11.31 -4.89 0.04
C TYR A 151 -10.88 -4.88 -1.43
N ILE A 152 -11.62 -4.10 -2.22
CA ILE A 152 -11.25 -3.70 -3.58
C ILE A 152 -11.00 -2.20 -3.51
N ARG A 153 -9.84 -1.75 -3.97
CA ARG A 153 -9.47 -0.33 -3.97
C ARG A 153 -9.33 0.14 -5.41
N SER A 154 -10.15 1.10 -5.80
CA SER A 154 -9.99 1.78 -7.08
C SER A 154 -8.71 2.59 -7.11
N PHE A 155 -8.01 2.50 -8.24
CA PHE A 155 -6.87 3.37 -8.50
C PHE A 155 -7.36 4.76 -8.87
N ASP A 156 -7.55 5.59 -7.86
CA ASP A 156 -7.41 7.01 -8.11
C ASP A 156 -5.92 7.31 -8.23
N VAL A 157 -5.44 7.50 -9.46
CA VAL A 157 -4.05 7.89 -9.76
C VAL A 157 -3.60 9.16 -9.02
N SER A 158 -4.53 9.97 -8.51
CA SER A 158 -4.24 11.16 -7.72
C SER A 158 -4.13 10.90 -6.21
N LEU A 159 -4.72 9.80 -5.69
CA LEU A 159 -4.81 9.52 -4.25
C LEU A 159 -4.22 8.16 -3.82
N THR A 160 -3.95 7.23 -4.73
CA THR A 160 -3.52 5.86 -4.39
C THR A 160 -2.17 5.48 -5.00
N ARG A 161 -1.20 5.23 -4.12
CA ARG A 161 0.24 5.05 -4.40
C ARG A 161 0.66 3.62 -4.73
N TRP A 162 -0.21 2.79 -5.32
CA TRP A 162 0.13 1.40 -5.64
C TRP A 162 0.05 0.98 -7.13
N PRO A 163 0.49 1.87 -8.02
CA PRO A 163 1.32 1.44 -9.15
C PRO A 163 2.60 2.29 -9.31
N SER A 164 2.97 3.11 -8.32
CA SER A 164 4.20 3.92 -8.36
C SER A 164 5.42 3.20 -7.81
N LEU A 165 5.28 1.95 -7.37
CA LEU A 165 6.45 1.17 -7.01
C LEU A 165 7.34 0.99 -8.24
N PRO A 166 8.67 1.14 -8.09
CA PRO A 166 9.58 0.72 -9.14
C PRO A 166 9.35 -0.77 -9.45
N ASP A 167 9.62 -1.21 -10.67
CA ASP A 167 9.70 -2.65 -10.93
C ASP A 167 10.83 -3.29 -10.11
N ALA A 168 10.78 -4.60 -9.90
CA ALA A 168 11.76 -5.33 -9.10
C ALA A 168 13.22 -5.11 -9.54
N GLY A 169 13.45 -4.95 -10.85
CA GLY A 169 14.77 -4.65 -11.42
C GLY A 169 15.24 -3.25 -11.07
N SER A 170 14.36 -2.25 -11.23
CA SER A 170 14.61 -0.87 -10.82
C SER A 170 14.85 -0.73 -9.31
N ALA A 171 14.12 -1.49 -8.48
CA ALA A 171 14.36 -1.53 -7.04
C ALA A 171 15.75 -2.09 -6.71
N SER A 172 16.12 -3.20 -7.35
CA SER A 172 17.47 -3.80 -7.22
C SER A 172 18.58 -2.85 -7.66
N ALA A 173 18.39 -2.14 -8.78
CA ALA A 173 19.32 -1.13 -9.26
C ALA A 173 19.44 0.06 -8.29
N THR A 174 18.35 0.43 -7.64
CA THR A 174 18.32 1.50 -6.64
C THR A 174 19.22 1.15 -5.44
N VAL A 175 19.06 -0.04 -4.85
CA VAL A 175 19.93 -0.52 -3.75
C VAL A 175 21.40 -0.49 -4.14
N LYS A 176 21.73 -0.97 -5.34
CA LYS A 176 23.09 -0.92 -5.87
C LYS A 176 23.61 0.51 -6.01
N SER A 177 22.82 1.41 -6.56
CA SER A 177 23.24 2.80 -6.80
C SER A 177 23.39 3.62 -5.53
N LYS A 178 22.54 3.37 -4.52
CA LYS A 178 22.48 4.16 -3.28
C LYS A 178 23.40 3.63 -2.21
N HIS A 179 23.47 2.31 -2.03
CA HIS A 179 24.24 1.68 -0.96
C HIS A 179 25.50 0.97 -1.46
N GLY A 180 25.70 0.85 -2.79
CA GLY A 180 26.83 0.11 -3.35
C GLY A 180 26.70 -1.41 -3.20
N ILE A 181 25.50 -1.91 -2.87
CA ILE A 181 25.25 -3.32 -2.53
C ILE A 181 24.55 -4.02 -3.70
N ASN A 182 25.10 -5.14 -4.15
CA ASN A 182 24.45 -5.94 -5.18
C ASN A 182 23.38 -6.84 -4.53
N PRO A 183 22.29 -7.17 -5.25
CA PRO A 183 21.38 -8.22 -4.83
C PRO A 183 22.10 -9.56 -4.66
N LYS A 184 21.72 -10.33 -3.65
CA LYS A 184 22.25 -11.66 -3.37
C LYS A 184 21.89 -12.63 -4.52
N PRO A 185 22.86 -13.33 -5.14
CA PRO A 185 22.58 -14.29 -6.19
C PRO A 185 21.58 -15.36 -5.76
N GLY A 186 20.66 -15.72 -6.66
CA GLY A 186 19.61 -16.71 -6.40
C GLY A 186 18.43 -16.21 -5.56
N THR A 187 18.40 -14.92 -5.20
CA THR A 187 17.25 -14.29 -4.54
C THR A 187 16.48 -13.39 -5.52
N GLN A 188 15.20 -13.15 -5.22
CA GLN A 188 14.37 -12.21 -5.95
C GLN A 188 13.86 -11.13 -4.99
N PRO A 189 13.70 -9.87 -5.45
CA PRO A 189 13.00 -8.85 -4.68
C PRO A 189 11.60 -9.33 -4.29
N GLN A 190 11.21 -9.08 -3.05
CA GLN A 190 9.92 -9.45 -2.50
C GLN A 190 9.15 -8.20 -2.11
N LEU A 191 7.84 -8.21 -2.28
CA LEU A 191 7.02 -7.15 -1.71
C LEU A 191 6.71 -7.48 -0.26
N VAL A 192 6.92 -6.50 0.59
CA VAL A 192 6.69 -6.61 2.02
C VAL A 192 5.96 -5.41 2.56
N TYR A 193 5.20 -5.58 3.64
CA TYR A 193 4.69 -4.45 4.42
C TYR A 193 4.97 -4.69 5.91
N PHE A 194 4.81 -3.64 6.71
CA PHE A 194 4.96 -3.70 8.15
C PHE A 194 3.59 -3.49 8.81
N PRO A 195 3.07 -4.47 9.56
CA PRO A 195 1.82 -4.29 10.30
C PRO A 195 2.03 -3.17 11.33
N PHE A 196 1.06 -2.27 11.44
CA PHE A 196 1.20 -1.12 12.32
C PHE A 196 -0.12 -0.81 13.04
N ASN A 197 -0.02 0.03 14.06
CA ASN A 197 -1.18 0.51 14.81
C ASN A 197 -1.52 1.89 14.26
N PHE A 198 -2.67 1.98 13.61
CA PHE A 198 -3.17 3.24 13.06
C PHE A 198 -3.23 4.36 14.10
N THR A 199 -3.52 4.02 15.36
CA THR A 199 -3.53 4.98 16.47
C THR A 199 -2.15 5.55 16.73
N ASP A 200 -1.10 4.73 16.66
CA ASP A 200 0.28 5.19 16.90
C ASP A 200 0.78 6.04 15.73
N GLN A 201 0.42 5.72 14.49
CA GLN A 201 0.70 6.60 13.34
C GLN A 201 -0.04 7.94 13.48
N TRP A 202 -1.34 7.92 13.78
CA TRP A 202 -2.15 9.12 13.91
C TRP A 202 -1.69 10.04 15.06
N ARG A 203 -1.14 9.45 16.14
CA ARG A 203 -0.51 10.19 17.25
C ARG A 203 0.93 10.63 16.96
N GLY A 204 1.44 10.37 15.76
CA GLY A 204 2.79 10.76 15.35
C GLY A 204 3.91 9.94 15.99
N LYS A 205 3.64 8.75 16.53
CA LYS A 205 4.72 7.85 16.99
C LYS A 205 5.40 7.10 15.85
N ILE A 206 4.72 6.98 14.72
CA ILE A 206 5.24 6.40 13.48
C ILE A 206 5.29 7.52 12.45
N HIS A 207 6.48 7.84 11.95
CA HIS A 207 6.71 8.90 10.98
C HIS A 207 7.17 8.31 9.65
N TRP A 208 6.29 7.61 8.94
CA TRP A 208 6.64 6.87 7.72
C TRP A 208 7.28 7.74 6.63
N THR A 209 8.43 7.31 6.09
CA THR A 209 9.22 8.05 5.09
C THR A 209 9.50 7.30 3.79
N ALA A 210 9.16 6.01 3.67
CA ALA A 210 9.51 5.19 2.50
C ALA A 210 8.48 5.26 1.36
N GLY A 211 7.94 6.45 1.09
CA GLY A 211 6.81 6.64 0.16
C GLY A 211 5.49 6.07 0.72
N GLY A 212 4.39 6.09 -0.04
CA GLY A 212 3.10 5.59 0.49
C GLY A 212 2.45 6.53 1.52
N ILE A 213 1.40 6.04 2.20
CA ILE A 213 0.62 6.68 3.27
C ILE A 213 1.08 6.16 4.64
N GLY A 214 1.51 4.90 4.72
CA GLY A 214 1.91 4.28 5.98
C GLY A 214 2.71 2.99 5.79
N PRO A 215 3.18 2.38 6.89
CA PRO A 215 3.97 1.14 6.85
C PRO A 215 3.23 -0.07 6.27
N ASP A 216 1.90 -0.01 6.16
CA ASP A 216 1.06 -1.00 5.50
C ASP A 216 1.07 -0.93 3.98
N ASP A 217 1.56 0.17 3.40
CA ASP A 217 1.82 0.21 1.97
C ASP A 217 3.05 -0.65 1.66
N PRO A 218 2.92 -1.66 0.79
CA PRO A 218 4.05 -2.54 0.59
C PRO A 218 5.20 -1.85 -0.16
N ILE A 219 6.41 -2.30 0.14
CA ILE A 219 7.70 -1.84 -0.40
C ILE A 219 8.52 -3.05 -0.85
N TRP A 220 9.58 -2.84 -1.62
CA TRP A 220 10.48 -3.94 -1.98
C TRP A 220 11.43 -4.28 -0.84
N ARG A 221 11.59 -5.56 -0.52
CA ARG A 221 12.69 -6.13 0.24
C ARG A 221 13.66 -6.81 -0.72
N ILE A 222 14.94 -6.50 -0.62
CA ILE A 222 16.01 -7.02 -1.46
C ILE A 222 17.11 -7.56 -0.54
N ALA A 223 17.36 -8.86 -0.62
CA ALA A 223 18.50 -9.47 0.07
C ALA A 223 19.81 -9.00 -0.59
N GLY A 224 20.69 -8.39 0.18
CA GLY A 224 22.00 -7.88 -0.25
C GLY A 224 23.12 -8.92 -0.18
N THR A 225 24.19 -8.70 -0.94
CA THR A 225 25.43 -9.50 -0.86
C THR A 225 26.19 -9.31 0.44
N ASP A 226 25.89 -8.27 1.19
CA ASP A 226 26.40 -8.00 2.54
C ASP A 226 25.71 -8.87 3.63
N GLY A 227 24.71 -9.66 3.24
CA GLY A 227 23.94 -10.51 4.13
C GLY A 227 22.80 -9.80 4.85
N GLN A 228 22.51 -8.54 4.53
CA GLN A 228 21.38 -7.79 5.09
C GLN A 228 20.23 -7.63 4.10
N ASP A 229 19.07 -7.27 4.62
CA ASP A 229 17.92 -6.87 3.80
C ASP A 229 17.93 -5.35 3.60
N HIS A 230 17.68 -4.93 2.37
CA HIS A 230 17.45 -3.54 2.00
C HIS A 230 16.01 -3.35 1.54
N PHE A 231 15.50 -2.15 1.76
CA PHE A 231 14.13 -1.81 1.45
C PHE A 231 14.08 -0.70 0.42
N VAL A 232 13.19 -0.79 -0.57
CA VAL A 232 12.97 0.28 -1.55
C VAL A 232 11.52 0.69 -1.54
N GLY A 233 11.29 1.95 -1.15
CA GLY A 233 9.97 2.54 -0.99
C GLY A 233 9.31 2.94 -2.31
N ASN A 234 8.06 3.41 -2.22
CA ASN A 234 7.28 3.91 -3.35
C ASN A 234 7.81 5.25 -3.88
N ASP A 235 8.71 5.89 -3.13
CA ASP A 235 9.46 7.09 -3.50
C ASP A 235 10.78 6.79 -4.23
N GLY A 236 11.09 5.50 -4.44
CA GLY A 236 12.32 5.05 -5.08
C GLY A 236 13.58 5.29 -4.24
N GLN A 237 13.46 5.58 -2.95
CA GLN A 237 14.61 5.61 -2.05
C GLN A 237 14.89 4.22 -1.50
N ALA A 238 16.17 3.97 -1.20
CA ALA A 238 16.62 2.75 -0.53
C ALA A 238 16.85 3.01 0.96
N PHE A 239 16.53 2.03 1.80
CA PHE A 239 16.62 2.11 3.25
C PHE A 239 17.20 0.81 3.82
N HIS A 240 17.91 0.90 4.92
CA HIS A 240 18.10 -0.19 5.88
C HIS A 240 16.89 -0.28 6.81
N LEU A 241 16.66 -1.44 7.43
CA LEU A 241 15.56 -1.60 8.40
C LEU A 241 15.64 -0.57 9.54
N SER A 242 16.85 -0.25 10.01
CA SER A 242 17.09 0.73 11.07
C SER A 242 16.79 2.18 10.68
N GLU A 243 16.67 2.47 9.38
CA GLU A 243 16.30 3.78 8.85
C GLU A 243 14.80 3.91 8.65
N LEU A 244 14.06 2.80 8.69
CA LEU A 244 12.62 2.82 8.62
C LEU A 244 12.06 3.29 9.98
N PRO A 245 11.18 4.30 9.99
CA PRO A 245 10.66 4.94 11.20
C PRO A 245 9.51 4.11 11.81
N LEU A 246 9.78 2.83 12.01
CA LEU A 246 8.93 1.88 12.71
C LEU A 246 9.16 2.13 14.20
N ALA A 247 8.08 2.26 14.98
CA ALA A 247 8.17 2.55 16.41
C ALA A 247 9.19 1.61 17.07
N ALA A 248 10.15 2.21 17.77
CA ALA A 248 11.47 1.63 18.00
C ALA A 248 11.43 0.14 18.39
N HIS A 249 12.15 -0.65 17.60
CA HIS A 249 12.65 -1.97 17.99
C HIS A 249 13.63 -1.80 19.17
N HIS A 250 13.11 -1.57 20.38
CA HIS A 250 13.84 -1.65 21.63
C HIS A 250 13.27 -2.79 22.48
#